data_AF-A0A3M1PFH1-F1
#
_entry.id   AF-A0A3M1PFH1-F1
#
_cell.length_a   1.000
_cell.length_b   1.000
_cell.length_c   1.000
_cell.angle_alpha   90.00
_cell.angle_beta   90.00
_cell.angle_gamma   90.00
#
_symmetry.space_group_name_H-M   'P 1'
#
loop_
_entity.id
_entity.type
_entity.pdbx_description
1 polymer ?
#
loop_
_entity_poly.entity_id
_entity_poly.type
_entity_poly.pdbx_seq_one_letter_code
_entity_poly.pdbx_strand_id
1 'polypeptide(L)'
;MLAKRILGLLKRRPRPATSQTAGFTLTELLIVAIISSIIISGLMYLVVELLTADQREASRSETQREMQQALDYISAELREATFVYRGRCLGAGIPANAAAVPPEPGCPGLQAALAGALPANTTPVLAFWKQDPLPNALRERCRTTQVVAGNYPVPCVTGSSYSLVVYSLNTGNPTNLWRGRARITRYVLQEFTQSGTNWSKTAGYVAPSGGAFASWQPASGETLTTNGSNPAVLVDFVDDGQAANALGVPAPACSAGYNLSPENAIYRGGLYACVSNETATSQFRDVSLFIRGNAFGRPSIASDREFTTTLQTRVLGRAVLERNPSSAGP
;
A
#
# COMPACT_ATOMS: atom_id res chain seq x y z
N MET A 1 -81.33 -61.31 -49.77
CA MET A 1 -81.96 -60.46 -50.82
C MET A 1 -80.88 -59.55 -51.40
N LEU A 2 -80.76 -59.57 -52.73
CA LEU A 2 -80.08 -58.61 -53.62
C LEU A 2 -78.61 -58.26 -53.30
N ALA A 3 -77.61 -58.92 -53.90
CA ALA A 3 -77.26 -58.99 -55.33
C ALA A 3 -76.71 -57.68 -55.93
N LYS A 4 -75.40 -57.74 -56.21
CA LYS A 4 -74.77 -57.46 -57.51
C LYS A 4 -74.71 -56.01 -58.05
N ARG A 5 -73.49 -55.71 -58.52
CA ARG A 5 -73.01 -54.62 -59.40
C ARG A 5 -72.60 -53.38 -58.60
N ILE A 6 -71.35 -52.92 -58.61
CA ILE A 6 -70.52 -52.67 -59.79
C ILE A 6 -69.04 -53.00 -59.51
N LEU A 7 -68.48 -53.80 -60.40
CA LEU A 7 -67.07 -54.07 -60.62
C LEU A 7 -66.40 -52.82 -61.21
N GLY A 8 -65.22 -52.42 -60.77
CA GLY A 8 -64.49 -51.40 -61.52
C GLY A 8 -63.28 -50.78 -60.84
N LEU A 9 -62.15 -51.48 -60.92
CA LEU A 9 -60.85 -50.88 -61.20
C LEU A 9 -60.13 -50.09 -60.08
N LEU A 10 -58.93 -50.62 -59.80
CA LEU A 10 -57.71 -49.92 -59.39
C LEU A 10 -57.37 -49.89 -57.90
N LYS A 11 -56.76 -51.01 -57.49
CA LYS A 11 -55.47 -51.08 -56.78
C LYS A 11 -54.60 -49.83 -57.02
N ARG A 12 -54.73 -48.78 -56.22
CA ARG A 12 -53.73 -47.71 -56.10
C ARG A 12 -52.73 -48.11 -55.01
N ARG A 13 -51.56 -48.57 -55.47
CA ARG A 13 -50.35 -48.68 -54.65
C ARG A 13 -50.07 -47.34 -53.96
N PRO A 14 -49.62 -47.32 -52.69
CA PRO A 14 -48.98 -46.13 -52.14
C PRO A 14 -47.74 -45.81 -53.00
N ARG A 15 -47.68 -44.59 -53.54
CA ARG A 15 -46.44 -44.08 -54.13
C ARG A 15 -45.42 -43.93 -52.99
N PRO A 16 -44.18 -44.45 -53.12
CA PRO A 16 -43.11 -43.98 -52.26
C PRO A 16 -42.95 -42.48 -52.55
N ALA A 17 -43.07 -41.64 -51.52
CA ALA A 17 -42.60 -40.27 -51.61
C ALA A 17 -41.09 -40.37 -51.87
N THR A 18 -40.69 -40.11 -53.10
CA THR A 18 -39.29 -39.97 -53.48
C THR A 18 -38.69 -38.85 -52.63
N SER A 19 -37.91 -39.23 -51.62
CA SER A 19 -36.98 -38.32 -50.96
C SER A 19 -36.05 -37.79 -52.03
N GLN A 20 -36.30 -36.56 -52.49
CA GLN A 20 -35.36 -35.84 -53.32
C GLN A 20 -34.13 -35.55 -52.45
N THR A 21 -33.12 -36.41 -52.52
CA THR A 21 -31.76 -36.06 -52.10
C THR A 21 -31.22 -35.07 -53.13
N ALA A 22 -31.61 -33.81 -53.00
CA ALA A 22 -30.93 -32.70 -53.65
C ALA A 22 -29.55 -32.60 -52.99
N GLY A 23 -28.49 -32.96 -53.73
CA GLY A 23 -27.12 -32.73 -53.29
C GLY A 23 -26.85 -31.22 -53.20
N PHE A 24 -26.16 -30.80 -52.15
CA PHE A 24 -25.76 -29.40 -51.97
C PHE A 24 -24.89 -28.94 -53.14
N THR A 25 -25.14 -27.73 -53.65
CA THR A 25 -24.25 -27.14 -54.64
C THR A 25 -22.98 -26.63 -53.96
N LEU A 26 -21.84 -26.66 -54.67
CA LEU A 26 -20.57 -26.15 -54.15
C LEU A 26 -20.66 -24.67 -53.71
N THR A 27 -21.48 -23.88 -54.41
CA THR A 27 -21.72 -22.46 -54.08
C THR A 27 -22.53 -22.26 -52.81
N GLU A 28 -23.49 -23.13 -52.50
CA GLU A 28 -24.27 -23.08 -51.25
C GLU A 28 -23.37 -23.36 -50.04
N LEU A 29 -22.48 -24.37 -50.14
CA LEU A 29 -21.49 -24.66 -49.10
C LEU A 29 -20.48 -23.51 -48.92
N LEU A 30 -20.08 -22.85 -50.00
CA LEU A 30 -19.19 -21.69 -49.94
C LEU A 30 -19.83 -20.51 -49.20
N ILE A 31 -21.10 -20.21 -49.46
CA ILE A 31 -21.83 -19.13 -48.80
C ILE A 31 -22.00 -19.43 -47.31
N VAL A 32 -22.37 -20.68 -46.95
CA VAL A 32 -22.51 -21.10 -45.55
C VAL A 32 -21.17 -20.99 -44.81
N ALA A 33 -20.05 -21.37 -45.45
CA ALA A 33 -18.73 -21.23 -44.85
C ALA A 33 -18.36 -19.77 -44.58
N ILE A 34 -18.67 -18.85 -45.51
CA ILE A 34 -18.41 -17.41 -45.35
C ILE A 34 -19.28 -16.81 -44.24
N ILE A 35 -20.58 -17.14 -44.20
CA ILE A 35 -21.46 -16.62 -43.15
C ILE A 35 -21.02 -17.16 -41.78
N SER A 36 -20.67 -18.45 -41.71
CA SER A 36 -20.20 -19.06 -40.47
C SER A 36 -18.90 -18.42 -39.98
N SER A 37 -17.93 -18.15 -40.88
CA SER A 37 -16.67 -17.52 -40.50
C SER A 37 -16.88 -16.10 -39.97
N ILE A 38 -17.75 -15.30 -40.60
CA ILE A 38 -18.08 -13.95 -40.13
C ILE A 38 -18.72 -14.00 -38.73
N ILE A 39 -19.66 -14.90 -38.49
CA ILE A 39 -20.31 -15.06 -37.18
C ILE A 39 -19.29 -15.49 -36.12
N ILE A 40 -18.46 -16.49 -36.41
CA ILE A 40 -17.43 -16.97 -35.48
C ILE A 40 -16.43 -15.85 -35.14
N SER A 41 -15.97 -15.10 -36.15
CA SER A 41 -15.08 -13.96 -35.93
C SER A 41 -15.73 -12.87 -35.08
N GLY A 42 -17.01 -12.56 -35.33
CA GLY A 42 -17.76 -11.58 -34.52
C GLY A 42 -17.92 -12.01 -33.07
N LEU A 43 -18.26 -13.29 -32.83
CA LEU A 43 -18.37 -13.84 -31.47
C LEU A 43 -17.03 -13.88 -30.76
N MET A 44 -15.95 -14.26 -31.45
CA MET A 44 -14.60 -14.29 -30.88
C MET A 44 -14.14 -12.89 -30.47
N TYR A 45 -14.40 -11.88 -31.31
CA TYR A 45 -14.10 -10.48 -30.98
C TYR A 45 -14.82 -10.04 -29.69
N LEU A 46 -16.12 -10.33 -29.57
CA LEU A 46 -16.90 -10.00 -28.39
C LEU A 46 -16.37 -10.68 -27.13
N VAL A 47 -15.98 -11.96 -27.21
CA VAL A 47 -15.40 -12.69 -26.06
C VAL A 47 -14.09 -12.05 -25.61
N VAL A 48 -13.23 -11.62 -26.52
CA VAL A 48 -11.98 -10.93 -26.16
C VAL A 48 -12.25 -9.60 -25.45
N GLU A 49 -13.19 -8.80 -25.94
CA GLU A 49 -13.61 -7.56 -25.29
C GLU A 49 -14.18 -7.81 -23.88
N LEU A 50 -15.01 -8.84 -23.71
CA LEU A 50 -15.53 -9.21 -22.40
C LEU A 50 -14.42 -9.67 -21.44
N LEU A 51 -13.52 -10.53 -21.90
CA LEU A 51 -12.40 -11.01 -21.08
C LEU A 51 -11.46 -9.89 -20.68
N THR A 52 -11.17 -8.94 -21.57
CA THR A 52 -10.32 -7.78 -21.26
C THR A 52 -11.01 -6.84 -20.29
N ALA A 53 -12.32 -6.62 -20.43
CA ALA A 53 -13.12 -5.85 -19.48
C ALA A 53 -13.13 -6.51 -18.08
N ASP A 54 -13.35 -7.83 -18.01
CA ASP A 54 -13.34 -8.59 -16.77
C ASP A 54 -11.97 -8.55 -16.08
N GLN A 55 -10.88 -8.71 -16.85
CA GLN A 55 -9.52 -8.60 -16.31
C GLN A 55 -9.21 -7.20 -15.78
N ARG A 56 -9.69 -6.17 -16.49
CA ARG A 56 -9.51 -4.78 -16.07
C ARG A 56 -10.28 -4.50 -14.78
N GLU A 57 -11.50 -4.98 -14.66
CA GLU A 57 -12.31 -4.79 -13.46
C GLU A 57 -11.76 -5.59 -12.26
N ALA A 58 -11.27 -6.80 -12.50
CA ALA A 58 -10.56 -7.59 -11.50
C ALA A 58 -9.31 -6.84 -10.98
N SER A 59 -8.50 -6.28 -11.88
CA SER A 59 -7.29 -5.52 -11.53
C SER A 59 -7.59 -4.27 -10.68
N ARG A 60 -8.70 -3.59 -10.97
CA ARG A 60 -9.17 -2.43 -10.19
C ARG A 60 -9.61 -2.83 -8.79
N SER A 61 -10.44 -3.86 -8.71
CA SER A 61 -10.97 -4.40 -7.45
C SER A 61 -9.84 -4.90 -6.55
N GLU A 62 -8.86 -5.60 -7.11
CA GLU A 62 -7.68 -6.07 -6.39
C GLU A 62 -6.84 -4.90 -5.85
N THR A 63 -6.57 -3.89 -6.68
CA THR A 63 -5.84 -2.69 -6.25
C THR A 63 -6.56 -1.98 -5.10
N GLN A 64 -7.89 -1.81 -5.19
CA GLN A 64 -8.69 -1.21 -4.12
C GLN A 64 -8.60 -2.00 -2.82
N ARG A 65 -8.74 -3.33 -2.91
CA ARG A 65 -8.66 -4.22 -1.76
C ARG A 65 -7.29 -4.18 -1.08
N GLU A 66 -6.20 -4.21 -1.86
CA GLU A 66 -4.84 -4.12 -1.32
C GLU A 66 -4.60 -2.78 -0.60
N MET A 67 -5.07 -1.67 -1.19
CA MET A 67 -4.96 -0.38 -0.53
C MET A 67 -5.79 -0.28 0.75
N GLN A 68 -7.00 -0.83 0.78
CA GLN A 68 -7.82 -0.89 2.00
C GLN A 68 -7.10 -1.68 3.09
N GLN A 69 -6.56 -2.86 2.74
CA GLN A 69 -5.80 -3.67 3.69
C GLN A 69 -4.58 -2.92 4.25
N ALA A 70 -3.86 -2.19 3.41
CA ALA A 70 -2.71 -1.41 3.85
C ALA A 70 -3.12 -0.21 4.71
N LEU A 71 -4.19 0.48 4.33
CA LEU A 71 -4.77 1.59 5.10
C LEU A 71 -5.20 1.12 6.49
N ASP A 72 -5.87 -0.02 6.57
CA ASP A 72 -6.31 -0.63 7.82
C ASP A 72 -5.11 -1.03 8.70
N TYR A 73 -4.09 -1.66 8.10
CA TYR A 73 -2.86 -2.03 8.80
C TYR A 73 -2.13 -0.81 9.38
N ILE A 74 -1.92 0.25 8.58
CA ILE A 74 -1.27 1.49 9.04
C ILE A 74 -2.12 2.14 10.13
N SER A 75 -3.45 2.13 9.97
CA SER A 75 -4.37 2.71 10.96
C SER A 75 -4.33 1.98 12.30
N ALA A 76 -4.18 0.66 12.29
CA ALA A 76 -4.08 -0.15 13.50
C ALA A 76 -2.82 0.23 14.28
N GLU A 77 -1.68 0.36 13.60
CA GLU A 77 -0.44 0.77 14.27
C GLU A 77 -0.46 2.24 14.74
N LEU A 78 -1.09 3.13 13.97
CA LEU A 78 -1.25 4.52 14.36
C LEU A 78 -2.06 4.70 15.65
N ARG A 79 -2.98 3.79 15.96
CA ARG A 79 -3.73 3.81 17.23
C ARG A 79 -2.85 3.51 18.44
N GLU A 80 -1.73 2.83 18.24
CA GLU A 80 -0.73 2.50 19.28
C GLU A 80 0.40 3.53 19.36
N ALA A 81 0.35 4.58 18.53
CA ALA A 81 1.38 5.60 18.49
C ALA A 81 1.42 6.43 19.78
N THR A 82 2.60 6.57 20.35
CA THR A 82 2.86 7.44 21.50
C THR A 82 3.23 8.87 21.06
N PHE A 83 3.90 9.00 19.91
CA PHE A 83 4.29 10.27 19.31
C PHE A 83 4.28 10.16 17.78
N VAL A 84 3.72 11.16 17.08
CA VAL A 84 3.67 11.20 15.60
C VAL A 84 4.46 12.39 15.09
N TYR A 85 5.38 12.16 14.16
CA TYR A 85 6.16 13.21 13.52
C TYR A 85 5.30 14.01 12.53
N ARG A 86 5.55 15.32 12.47
CA ARG A 86 4.99 16.22 11.46
C ARG A 86 5.88 16.24 10.22
N GLY A 87 5.30 16.65 9.08
CA GLY A 87 6.02 16.74 7.80
C GLY A 87 7.34 17.50 7.88
N ARG A 88 7.39 18.62 8.63
CA ARG A 88 8.64 19.38 8.90
C ARG A 88 9.73 18.57 9.55
N CYS A 89 9.36 17.79 10.57
CA CYS A 89 10.29 16.99 11.34
C CYS A 89 10.78 15.75 10.58
N LEU A 90 10.11 15.35 9.49
CA LEU A 90 10.60 14.26 8.64
C LEU A 90 11.79 14.68 7.78
N GLY A 91 12.02 15.98 7.54
CA GLY A 91 13.03 16.45 6.59
C GLY A 91 12.49 16.45 5.17
N ALA A 92 12.97 17.39 4.34
CA ALA A 92 12.46 17.70 3.02
C ALA A 92 12.35 16.47 2.09
N GLY A 93 11.13 15.97 1.93
CA GLY A 93 10.84 14.73 1.21
C GLY A 93 11.00 14.74 -0.32
N ILE A 94 11.88 15.55 -0.94
CA ILE A 94 12.24 15.40 -2.37
C ILE A 94 13.70 15.85 -2.62
N PRO A 95 14.53 15.09 -3.35
CA PRO A 95 15.90 15.47 -3.77
C PRO A 95 16.00 16.69 -4.70
N ALA A 96 14.92 17.46 -4.92
CA ALA A 96 14.93 18.63 -5.81
C ALA A 96 15.03 19.98 -5.07
N ASN A 97 14.69 20.07 -3.78
CA ASN A 97 14.71 21.35 -3.06
C ASN A 97 14.92 21.16 -1.54
N ALA A 98 16.14 20.80 -1.14
CA ALA A 98 16.56 20.80 0.27
C ALA A 98 16.54 22.22 0.90
N ALA A 99 16.33 23.27 0.11
CA ALA A 99 16.45 24.67 0.52
C ALA A 99 15.13 25.36 0.93
N ALA A 100 13.95 24.75 0.75
CA ALA A 100 12.69 25.49 0.79
C ALA A 100 11.95 25.50 2.15
N VAL A 101 12.25 24.61 3.09
CA VAL A 101 11.58 24.58 4.40
C VAL A 101 12.62 24.51 5.51
N PRO A 102 12.77 25.56 6.35
CA PRO A 102 13.68 25.51 7.48
C PRO A 102 13.25 24.39 8.44
N PRO A 103 14.21 23.66 9.05
CA PRO A 103 13.89 22.64 10.03
C PRO A 103 13.09 23.26 11.18
N GLU A 104 12.08 22.53 11.65
CA GLU A 104 11.27 22.98 12.77
C GLU A 104 12.13 23.05 14.05
N PRO A 105 12.07 24.13 14.84
CA PRO A 105 12.81 24.22 16.11
C PRO A 105 12.53 23.01 17.01
N GLY A 106 13.57 22.32 17.45
CA GLY A 106 13.45 21.09 18.25
C GLY A 106 13.32 19.79 17.43
N CYS A 107 13.31 19.86 16.10
CA CYS A 107 13.30 18.71 15.20
C CYS A 107 14.52 18.76 14.25
N PRO A 108 15.57 17.96 14.50
CA PRO A 108 16.77 17.92 13.65
C PRO A 108 16.54 17.31 12.26
N GLY A 109 15.37 16.73 12.00
CA GLY A 109 15.02 16.07 10.74
C GLY A 109 15.28 14.56 10.78
N LEU A 110 14.25 13.77 10.51
CA LEU A 110 14.31 12.31 10.60
C LEU A 110 14.93 11.66 9.35
N GLN A 111 14.75 12.23 8.16
CA GLN A 111 15.25 11.65 6.91
C GLN A 111 16.78 11.53 6.88
N ALA A 112 17.50 12.54 7.41
CA ALA A 112 18.96 12.49 7.53
C ALA A 112 19.40 11.36 8.47
N ALA A 113 18.72 11.22 9.62
CA ALA A 113 18.96 10.12 10.57
C ALA A 113 18.72 8.74 9.93
N LEU A 114 17.74 8.61 9.04
CA LEU A 114 17.33 7.36 8.41
C LEU A 114 18.03 7.07 7.07
N ALA A 115 18.95 7.91 6.60
CA ALA A 115 19.53 7.81 5.27
C ALA A 115 20.24 6.47 4.99
N GLY A 116 20.85 5.86 6.02
CA GLY A 116 21.47 4.53 5.91
C GLY A 116 20.51 3.35 6.03
N ALA A 117 19.29 3.59 6.54
CA ALA A 117 18.30 2.56 6.83
C ALA A 117 17.20 2.46 5.76
N LEU A 118 16.88 3.56 5.09
CA LEU A 118 15.87 3.57 4.02
C LEU A 118 16.53 3.29 2.65
N PRO A 119 15.86 2.52 1.77
CA PRO A 119 16.35 2.30 0.41
C PRO A 119 16.45 3.60 -0.38
N ALA A 120 17.29 3.62 -1.42
CA ALA A 120 17.34 4.72 -2.37
C ALA A 120 15.95 5.02 -2.98
N ASN A 121 15.71 6.27 -3.36
CA ASN A 121 14.44 6.75 -3.95
C ASN A 121 13.21 6.51 -3.04
N THR A 122 13.42 6.60 -1.73
CA THR A 122 12.37 6.47 -0.73
C THR A 122 12.03 7.83 -0.13
N THR A 123 10.75 8.18 -0.10
CA THR A 123 10.23 9.40 0.53
C THR A 123 9.49 9.03 1.82
N PRO A 124 9.96 9.41 3.01
CA PRO A 124 9.23 9.18 4.25
C PRO A 124 7.97 10.05 4.27
N VAL A 125 6.83 9.44 4.60
CA VAL A 125 5.53 10.13 4.61
C VAL A 125 4.96 10.21 6.02
N LEU A 126 5.13 9.16 6.81
CA LEU A 126 4.58 9.06 8.15
C LEU A 126 5.59 8.36 9.03
N ALA A 127 5.96 8.99 10.15
CA ALA A 127 6.76 8.33 11.17
C ALA A 127 6.13 8.55 12.54
N PHE A 128 6.22 7.54 13.38
CA PHE A 128 5.73 7.62 14.75
C PHE A 128 6.47 6.64 15.65
N TRP A 129 6.54 6.98 16.93
CA TRP A 129 6.95 6.07 17.98
C TRP A 129 5.74 5.32 18.49
N LYS A 130 5.93 4.03 18.77
CA LYS A 130 4.98 3.20 19.51
C LYS A 130 5.70 2.41 20.58
N GLN A 131 4.98 2.01 21.62
CA GLN A 131 5.51 1.17 22.68
C GLN A 131 5.26 -0.30 22.31
N ASP A 132 6.33 -1.02 21.97
CA ASP A 132 6.26 -2.44 21.65
C ASP A 132 6.64 -3.29 22.88
N PRO A 133 5.96 -4.43 23.11
CA PRO A 133 6.39 -5.37 24.13
C PRO A 133 7.76 -5.94 23.78
N LEU A 134 8.57 -6.25 24.81
CA LEU A 134 9.82 -6.94 24.58
C LEU A 134 9.57 -8.30 23.88
N PRO A 135 10.44 -8.72 22.94
CA PRO A 135 10.31 -10.00 22.26
C PRO A 135 10.13 -11.15 23.25
N ASN A 136 9.26 -12.12 22.92
CA ASN A 136 8.89 -13.21 23.84
C ASN A 136 10.10 -13.91 24.46
N ALA A 137 11.11 -14.25 23.67
CA ALA A 137 12.31 -14.91 24.16
C ALA A 137 13.11 -14.03 25.15
N LEU A 138 13.14 -12.71 24.94
CA LEU A 138 13.80 -11.77 25.85
C LEU A 138 12.99 -11.57 27.13
N ARG A 139 11.66 -11.50 27.00
CA ARG A 139 10.71 -11.41 28.11
C ARG A 139 10.73 -12.64 29.01
N GLU A 140 10.88 -13.84 28.46
CA GLU A 140 11.04 -15.06 29.28
C GLU A 140 12.37 -15.06 30.04
N ARG A 141 13.46 -14.57 29.44
CA ARG A 141 14.73 -14.41 30.15
C ARG A 141 14.63 -13.39 31.29
N CYS A 142 13.84 -12.33 31.10
CA CYS A 142 13.58 -11.34 32.14
C CYS A 142 12.84 -11.89 33.37
N ARG A 143 12.21 -13.08 33.28
CA ARG A 143 11.54 -13.70 34.45
C ARG A 143 12.51 -14.36 35.42
N THR A 144 13.68 -14.78 34.96
CA THR A 144 14.59 -15.62 35.74
C THR A 144 15.80 -14.86 36.26
N THR A 145 16.34 -13.90 35.50
CA THR A 145 17.48 -13.07 35.89
C THR A 145 17.46 -11.70 35.20
N GLN A 146 18.32 -10.78 35.65
CA GLN A 146 18.62 -9.56 34.89
C GLN A 146 19.32 -9.95 33.58
N VAL A 147 18.72 -9.55 32.46
CA VAL A 147 19.21 -9.91 31.12
C VAL A 147 19.97 -8.74 30.52
N VAL A 148 21.09 -9.05 29.87
CA VAL A 148 21.80 -8.11 29.01
C VAL A 148 21.71 -8.57 27.56
N ALA A 149 21.49 -7.62 26.64
CA ALA A 149 21.54 -7.83 25.20
C ALA A 149 22.88 -7.30 24.69
N GLY A 150 23.89 -8.17 24.65
CA GLY A 150 25.29 -7.76 24.56
C GLY A 150 25.71 -7.06 25.86
N ASN A 151 26.16 -5.80 25.74
CA ASN A 151 26.57 -4.98 26.89
C ASN A 151 25.46 -4.05 27.40
N TYR A 152 24.23 -4.18 26.88
CA TYR A 152 23.13 -3.27 27.18
C TYR A 152 22.12 -3.89 28.14
N PRO A 153 21.73 -3.18 29.22
CA PRO A 153 20.72 -3.67 30.14
C PRO A 153 19.34 -3.68 29.46
N VAL A 154 18.62 -4.78 29.61
CA VAL A 154 17.26 -4.90 29.09
C VAL A 154 16.28 -4.34 30.12
N PRO A 155 15.28 -3.51 29.73
CA PRO A 155 14.30 -2.94 30.65
C PRO A 155 13.23 -3.97 31.06
N CYS A 156 13.65 -5.00 31.80
CA CYS A 156 12.79 -6.12 32.21
C CYS A 156 11.60 -5.68 33.10
N VAL A 157 11.74 -4.60 33.87
CA VAL A 157 10.70 -4.09 34.77
C VAL A 157 9.52 -3.50 34.00
N THR A 158 9.79 -2.71 32.96
CA THR A 158 8.72 -2.13 32.12
C THR A 158 8.17 -3.15 31.13
N GLY A 159 8.99 -4.14 30.72
CA GLY A 159 8.56 -5.20 29.81
C GLY A 159 8.29 -4.74 28.37
N SER A 160 8.66 -3.50 28.04
CA SER A 160 8.41 -2.85 26.77
C SER A 160 9.53 -1.89 26.39
N SER A 161 9.73 -1.68 25.09
CA SER A 161 10.61 -0.67 24.52
C SER A 161 9.89 0.19 23.49
N TYR A 162 10.47 1.32 23.12
CA TYR A 162 9.92 2.16 22.05
C TYR A 162 10.47 1.72 20.70
N SER A 163 9.60 1.58 19.71
CA SER A 163 9.97 1.34 18.32
C SER A 163 9.56 2.51 17.46
N LEU A 164 10.46 2.94 16.57
CA LEU A 164 10.16 3.94 15.56
C LEU A 164 9.66 3.24 14.29
N VAL A 165 8.43 3.52 13.90
CA VAL A 165 7.82 3.00 12.67
C VAL A 165 7.80 4.12 11.63
N VAL A 166 8.24 3.80 10.41
CA VAL A 166 8.31 4.75 9.30
C VAL A 166 7.66 4.12 8.07
N TYR A 167 6.63 4.79 7.58
CA TYR A 167 5.98 4.50 6.31
C TYR A 167 6.48 5.46 5.25
N SER A 168 6.83 4.90 4.10
CA SER A 168 7.45 5.64 3.02
C SER A 168 6.98 5.16 1.66
N LEU A 169 7.00 6.09 0.70
CA LEU A 169 6.77 5.80 -0.71
C LEU A 169 8.12 5.52 -1.38
N ASN A 170 8.28 4.34 -1.95
CA ASN A 170 9.50 3.92 -2.65
C ASN A 170 9.23 3.81 -4.16
N THR A 171 10.00 4.54 -4.96
CA THR A 171 9.94 4.52 -6.44
C THR A 171 11.16 3.83 -7.07
N GLY A 172 12.16 3.46 -6.29
CA GLY A 172 13.37 2.81 -6.77
C GLY A 172 13.15 1.34 -7.05
N ASN A 173 13.01 0.95 -8.31
CA ASN A 173 12.83 -0.45 -8.76
C ASN A 173 14.00 -0.96 -9.61
N PRO A 174 15.24 -1.00 -9.08
CA PRO A 174 16.43 -1.32 -9.89
C PRO A 174 16.44 -2.75 -10.46
N THR A 175 15.72 -3.67 -9.81
CA THR A 175 15.68 -5.10 -10.14
C THR A 175 14.39 -5.52 -10.86
N ASN A 176 13.50 -4.57 -11.18
CA ASN A 176 12.19 -4.85 -11.79
C ASN A 176 11.37 -5.90 -11.02
N LEU A 177 11.46 -5.90 -9.69
CA LEU A 177 10.81 -6.90 -8.83
C LEU A 177 9.28 -6.73 -8.79
N TRP A 178 8.80 -5.49 -8.95
CA TRP A 178 7.36 -5.18 -9.04
C TRP A 178 7.07 -4.42 -10.33
N ARG A 179 5.78 -4.33 -10.69
CA ARG A 179 5.32 -3.71 -11.94
C ARG A 179 4.66 -2.33 -11.75
N GLY A 180 4.26 -2.00 -10.53
CA GLY A 180 3.64 -0.71 -10.21
C GLY A 180 4.63 0.45 -10.22
N ARG A 181 4.09 1.67 -10.20
CA ARG A 181 4.86 2.93 -10.26
C ARG A 181 5.62 3.22 -8.96
N ALA A 182 4.97 2.98 -7.85
CA ALA A 182 5.55 3.11 -6.52
C ALA A 182 4.97 2.04 -5.59
N ARG A 183 5.69 1.80 -4.49
CA ARG A 183 5.24 0.89 -3.44
C ARG A 183 5.32 1.56 -2.07
N ILE A 184 4.46 1.12 -1.16
CA ILE A 184 4.51 1.53 0.24
C ILE A 184 5.38 0.55 1.00
N THR A 185 6.42 1.08 1.64
CA THR A 185 7.29 0.28 2.51
C THR A 185 7.21 0.75 3.94
N ARG A 186 7.36 -0.20 4.85
CA ARG A 186 7.38 0.01 6.30
C ARG A 186 8.74 -0.37 6.86
N TYR A 187 9.39 0.59 7.49
CA TYR A 187 10.61 0.38 8.26
C TYR A 187 10.28 0.43 9.76
N VAL A 188 10.93 -0.43 10.54
CA VAL A 188 10.83 -0.41 12.01
C VAL A 188 12.23 -0.42 12.59
N LEU A 189 12.50 0.57 13.42
CA LEU A 189 13.67 0.60 14.26
C LEU A 189 13.29 0.13 15.67
N GLN A 190 13.61 -1.12 15.96
CA GLN A 190 13.43 -1.75 17.28
C GLN A 190 14.67 -1.54 18.15
N GLU A 191 14.52 -1.56 19.48
CA GLU A 191 15.65 -1.44 20.40
C GLU A 191 16.57 -2.66 20.38
N PHE A 192 16.00 -3.86 20.26
CA PHE A 192 16.73 -5.12 20.36
C PHE A 192 16.52 -5.95 19.11
N THR A 193 17.60 -6.52 18.60
CA THR A 193 17.61 -7.46 17.47
C THR A 193 18.20 -8.79 17.89
N GLN A 194 17.78 -9.86 17.23
CA GLN A 194 18.29 -11.21 17.47
C GLN A 194 19.18 -11.66 16.32
N SER A 195 20.36 -12.16 16.64
CA SER A 195 21.24 -12.86 15.69
C SER A 195 21.53 -14.26 16.22
N GLY A 196 20.89 -15.27 15.61
CA GLY A 196 20.88 -16.64 16.13
C GLY A 196 20.22 -16.71 17.50
N THR A 197 20.94 -17.16 18.52
CA THR A 197 20.46 -17.23 19.92
C THR A 197 20.78 -15.98 20.75
N ASN A 198 21.58 -15.06 20.21
CA ASN A 198 22.06 -13.88 20.93
C ASN A 198 21.20 -12.65 20.63
N TRP A 199 20.91 -11.90 21.69
CA TRP A 199 20.25 -10.60 21.61
C TRP A 199 21.30 -9.50 21.70
N SER A 200 21.19 -8.50 20.82
CA SER A 200 22.00 -7.29 20.86
C SER A 200 21.12 -6.07 20.69
N LYS A 201 21.57 -4.94 21.25
CA LYS A 201 20.97 -3.65 20.94
C LYS A 201 21.16 -3.32 19.47
N THR A 202 20.12 -2.77 18.83
CA THR A 202 20.18 -2.33 17.44
C THR A 202 21.16 -1.16 17.30
N ALA A 203 22.06 -1.25 16.31
CA ALA A 203 23.01 -0.19 16.02
C ALA A 203 22.29 1.12 15.69
N GLY A 204 22.78 2.23 16.25
CA GLY A 204 22.22 3.57 16.14
C GLY A 204 20.95 3.81 16.97
N TYR A 205 20.38 2.79 17.62
CA TYR A 205 19.21 2.99 18.48
C TYR A 205 19.58 3.76 19.75
N VAL A 206 18.80 4.80 20.05
CA VAL A 206 18.82 5.51 21.34
C VAL A 206 17.38 5.59 21.83
N ALA A 207 17.12 5.20 23.07
CA ALA A 207 15.79 5.34 23.64
C ALA A 207 15.46 6.84 23.81
N PRO A 208 14.30 7.32 23.35
CA PRO A 208 13.87 8.69 23.61
C PRO A 208 13.63 8.88 25.11
N SER A 209 14.57 9.50 25.81
CA SER A 209 14.48 9.76 27.24
C SER A 209 13.68 11.04 27.53
N GLY A 210 12.92 11.05 28.62
CA GLY A 210 12.21 12.25 29.09
C GLY A 210 11.11 12.79 28.15
N GLY A 211 10.66 12.01 27.16
CA GLY A 211 9.68 12.47 26.17
C GLY A 211 10.28 13.18 24.95
N ALA A 212 11.60 13.23 24.81
CA ALA A 212 12.31 13.89 23.72
C ALA A 212 12.22 13.16 22.36
N PHE A 213 11.02 12.75 21.96
CA PHE A 213 10.75 12.06 20.70
C PHE A 213 11.01 12.96 19.49
N ALA A 214 10.62 14.23 19.56
CA ALA A 214 10.75 15.19 18.46
C ALA A 214 12.23 15.42 18.07
N SER A 215 13.11 15.47 19.07
CA SER A 215 14.55 15.72 18.91
C SER A 215 15.39 14.45 18.80
N TRP A 216 14.75 13.28 18.62
CA TRP A 216 15.46 12.02 18.54
C TRP A 216 16.49 12.00 17.41
N GLN A 217 17.67 11.47 17.69
CA GLN A 217 18.75 11.23 16.73
C GLN A 217 19.42 9.89 17.03
N PRO A 218 20.02 9.25 16.01
CA PRO A 218 20.76 8.03 16.21
C PRO A 218 22.01 8.27 17.07
N ALA A 219 22.52 7.21 17.69
CA ALA A 219 23.74 7.29 18.50
C ALA A 219 24.91 7.88 17.67
N SER A 220 25.62 8.84 18.24
CA SER A 220 26.71 9.54 17.54
C SER A 220 27.77 8.56 17.05
N GLY A 221 28.10 8.61 15.75
CA GLY A 221 29.09 7.73 15.15
C GLY A 221 28.58 6.33 14.76
N GLU A 222 27.32 6.01 15.07
CA GLU A 222 26.67 4.79 14.61
C GLU A 222 25.74 5.10 13.43
N THR A 223 25.86 4.32 12.35
CA THR A 223 24.90 4.38 11.24
C THR A 223 23.79 3.38 11.52
N LEU A 224 22.53 3.80 11.36
CA LEU A 224 21.41 2.86 11.36
C LEU A 224 21.63 1.90 10.18
N THR A 225 21.95 0.65 10.48
CA THR A 225 22.10 -0.37 9.46
C THR A 225 20.76 -1.04 9.17
N THR A 226 20.57 -1.47 7.94
CA THR A 226 19.51 -2.40 7.52
C THR A 226 19.80 -3.80 8.07
N ASN A 227 19.97 -3.96 9.39
CA ASN A 227 20.25 -5.28 9.98
C ASN A 227 19.01 -6.19 9.83
N GLY A 228 18.96 -6.95 8.73
CA GLY A 228 18.06 -8.09 8.53
C GLY A 228 16.58 -7.77 8.25
N SER A 229 16.18 -6.50 8.26
CA SER A 229 14.82 -6.09 7.90
C SER A 229 14.87 -5.14 6.71
N ASN A 230 14.87 -5.72 5.51
CA ASN A 230 14.36 -4.99 4.34
C ASN A 230 13.02 -4.37 4.75
N PRO A 231 12.77 -3.08 4.46
CA PRO A 231 11.47 -2.49 4.74
C PRO A 231 10.37 -3.40 4.21
N ALA A 232 9.45 -3.78 5.08
CA ALA A 232 8.35 -4.66 4.71
C ALA A 232 7.51 -3.95 3.64
N VAL A 233 7.24 -4.64 2.54
CA VAL A 233 6.40 -4.12 1.47
C VAL A 233 4.95 -4.33 1.86
N LEU A 234 4.14 -3.27 1.80
CA LEU A 234 2.71 -3.35 2.08
C LEU A 234 1.88 -3.42 0.79
N VAL A 235 2.20 -2.58 -0.20
CA VAL A 235 1.46 -2.46 -1.46
C VAL A 235 2.41 -2.06 -2.57
N ASP A 236 2.31 -2.71 -3.74
CA ASP A 236 3.18 -2.47 -4.90
C ASP A 236 2.55 -1.60 -6.00
N PHE A 237 1.25 -1.31 -5.93
CA PHE A 237 0.47 -0.60 -6.94
C PHE A 237 0.00 0.77 -6.45
N VAL A 238 0.95 1.63 -6.08
CA VAL A 238 0.72 3.00 -5.61
C VAL A 238 1.22 4.00 -6.64
N ASP A 239 0.56 5.16 -6.70
CA ASP A 239 0.95 6.21 -7.62
C ASP A 239 2.26 6.90 -7.17
N ASP A 240 3.14 7.23 -8.10
CA ASP A 240 4.36 8.02 -7.83
C ASP A 240 4.13 9.54 -8.01
N GLY A 241 2.95 9.91 -8.53
CA GLY A 241 2.55 11.28 -8.81
C GLY A 241 2.78 11.74 -10.24
N GLN A 242 3.41 10.93 -11.11
CA GLN A 242 3.56 11.24 -12.53
C GLN A 242 2.21 11.31 -13.25
N ALA A 243 1.32 10.34 -12.98
CA ALA A 243 -0.03 10.35 -13.54
C ALA A 243 -0.82 11.59 -13.08
N ALA A 244 -0.76 11.91 -11.79
CA ALA A 244 -1.40 13.10 -11.23
C ALA A 244 -0.84 14.42 -11.79
N ASN A 245 0.48 14.51 -11.97
CA ASN A 245 1.13 15.65 -12.63
C ASN A 245 0.61 15.81 -14.06
N ALA A 246 0.56 14.72 -14.82
CA ALA A 246 0.15 14.75 -16.22
C ALA A 246 -1.34 15.05 -16.41
N LEU A 247 -2.17 14.70 -15.42
CA LEU A 247 -3.61 15.01 -15.38
C LEU A 247 -3.91 16.40 -14.78
N GLY A 248 -2.90 17.15 -14.31
CA GLY A 248 -3.10 18.45 -13.69
C GLY A 248 -3.83 18.40 -12.34
N VAL A 249 -3.79 17.25 -11.64
CA VAL A 249 -4.43 17.09 -10.33
C VAL A 249 -3.72 18.01 -9.34
N PRO A 250 -4.43 18.88 -8.59
CA PRO A 250 -3.81 19.82 -7.65
C PRO A 250 -3.02 19.09 -6.55
N ALA A 251 -2.08 19.80 -5.92
CA ALA A 251 -1.25 19.20 -4.89
C ALA A 251 -2.13 18.95 -3.66
N PRO A 252 -1.89 17.88 -2.88
CA PRO A 252 -2.67 17.63 -1.69
C PRO A 252 -2.60 18.82 -0.74
N ALA A 253 -3.75 19.19 -0.18
CA ALA A 253 -3.87 20.24 0.83
C ALA A 253 -4.54 19.66 2.07
N CYS A 254 -4.01 20.03 3.24
CA CYS A 254 -4.62 19.69 4.51
C CYS A 254 -5.54 20.82 4.98
N SER A 255 -6.54 20.48 5.80
CA SER A 255 -7.39 21.49 6.44
C SER A 255 -6.58 22.39 7.38
N ALA A 256 -7.10 23.58 7.69
CA ALA A 256 -6.49 24.48 8.65
C ALA A 256 -6.22 23.76 9.99
N GLY A 257 -5.01 23.95 10.53
CA GLY A 257 -4.58 23.26 11.76
C GLY A 257 -3.95 21.89 11.54
N TYR A 258 -3.65 21.48 10.30
CA TYR A 258 -2.88 20.27 10.00
C TYR A 258 -1.67 20.60 9.13
N ASN A 259 -0.57 19.88 9.35
CA ASN A 259 0.61 19.91 8.49
C ASN A 259 0.58 18.74 7.51
N LEU A 260 0.84 19.06 6.24
CA LEU A 260 1.04 18.06 5.19
C LEU A 260 2.36 17.32 5.41
N SER A 261 2.33 16.03 5.19
CA SER A 261 3.49 15.14 5.25
C SER A 261 3.48 14.23 4.01
N PRO A 262 4.56 14.20 3.19
CA PRO A 262 5.73 15.07 3.28
C PRO A 262 5.34 16.53 2.97
N GLU A 263 5.96 17.49 3.65
CA GLU A 263 5.67 18.91 3.41
C GLU A 263 6.37 19.38 2.14
N ASN A 264 5.65 19.38 1.02
CA ASN A 264 6.13 19.93 -0.24
C ASN A 264 4.95 20.32 -1.14
N ALA A 265 4.91 21.58 -1.57
CA ALA A 265 3.85 22.13 -2.42
C ALA A 265 3.75 21.49 -3.83
N ILE A 266 4.78 20.76 -4.25
CA ILE A 266 4.87 20.07 -5.54
C ILE A 266 4.66 18.56 -5.37
N TYR A 267 4.63 18.05 -4.14
CA TYR A 267 4.44 16.61 -3.91
C TYR A 267 3.07 16.18 -4.41
N ARG A 268 3.08 15.23 -5.34
CA ARG A 268 1.85 14.57 -5.83
C ARG A 268 1.94 13.07 -5.67
N GLY A 269 2.78 12.53 -4.78
CA GLY A 269 2.88 11.08 -4.62
C GLY A 269 1.59 10.45 -4.11
N GLY A 270 1.46 9.14 -4.29
CA GLY A 270 0.28 8.36 -3.92
C GLY A 270 0.19 8.02 -2.43
N LEU A 271 1.03 8.58 -1.57
CA LEU A 271 0.93 8.42 -0.12
C LEU A 271 1.19 9.77 0.54
N TYR A 272 0.23 10.30 1.28
CA TYR A 272 0.41 11.53 2.06
C TYR A 272 -0.42 11.48 3.35
N ALA A 273 0.00 12.26 4.35
CA ALA A 273 -0.70 12.37 5.61
C ALA A 273 -0.87 13.84 6.02
N CYS A 274 -1.95 14.13 6.73
CA CYS A 274 -2.21 15.39 7.38
C CYS A 274 -2.14 15.16 8.89
N VAL A 275 -1.17 15.76 9.56
CA VAL A 275 -0.94 15.61 11.00
C VAL A 275 -1.36 16.88 11.72
N SER A 276 -2.24 16.77 12.71
CA SER A 276 -2.72 17.91 13.49
C SER A 276 -1.59 18.72 14.11
N ASN A 277 -1.72 20.05 14.09
CA ASN A 277 -0.86 20.98 14.80
C ASN A 277 -1.14 20.85 16.29
N GLU A 278 -0.08 20.71 17.08
CA GLU A 278 -0.22 20.64 18.53
C GLU A 278 -0.59 22.04 19.03
N THR A 279 -1.77 22.20 19.63
CA THR A 279 -1.93 23.20 20.68
C THR A 279 -1.54 22.51 21.99
N ALA A 280 -0.76 23.18 22.85
CA ALA A 280 -0.20 22.66 24.11
C ALA A 280 -1.22 22.02 25.10
N THR A 281 -2.51 22.04 24.77
CA THR A 281 -3.64 21.52 25.54
C THR A 281 -4.26 20.23 24.98
N SER A 282 -3.91 19.79 23.76
CA SER A 282 -4.52 18.59 23.15
C SER A 282 -3.72 17.32 23.49
N GLN A 283 -4.27 16.46 24.34
CA GLN A 283 -3.74 15.11 24.60
C GLN A 283 -3.94 14.14 23.42
N PHE A 284 -4.65 14.57 22.38
CA PHE A 284 -4.97 13.76 21.23
C PHE A 284 -4.22 14.26 19.99
N ARG A 285 -3.72 13.31 19.22
CA ARG A 285 -3.14 13.54 17.90
C ARG A 285 -4.07 12.96 16.87
N ASP A 286 -4.40 13.78 15.90
CA ASP A 286 -5.24 13.39 14.79
C ASP A 286 -4.41 13.35 13.51
N VAL A 287 -4.51 12.21 12.82
CA VAL A 287 -3.79 11.92 11.60
C VAL A 287 -4.80 11.48 10.55
N SER A 288 -4.89 12.23 9.46
CA SER A 288 -5.60 11.79 8.26
C SER A 288 -4.59 11.23 7.25
N LEU A 289 -4.74 9.98 6.87
CA LEU A 289 -3.87 9.28 5.94
C LEU A 289 -4.59 9.08 4.61
N PHE A 290 -3.86 9.30 3.52
CA PHE A 290 -4.38 9.18 2.17
C PHE A 290 -3.46 8.29 1.32
N ILE A 291 -4.06 7.34 0.61
CA ILE A 291 -3.37 6.44 -0.31
C ILE A 291 -4.04 6.54 -1.67
N ARG A 292 -3.29 6.88 -2.72
CA ARG A 292 -3.73 6.84 -4.11
C ARG A 292 -3.09 5.67 -4.84
N GLY A 293 -3.92 4.72 -5.26
CA GLY A 293 -3.50 3.56 -6.01
C GLY A 293 -3.30 3.87 -7.49
N ASN A 294 -2.47 3.06 -8.13
CA ASN A 294 -2.27 3.06 -9.56
C ASN A 294 -2.17 1.62 -10.05
N ALA A 295 -3.15 1.16 -10.83
CA ALA A 295 -3.18 -0.23 -11.33
C ALA A 295 -2.22 -0.48 -12.51
N PHE A 296 -1.39 0.50 -12.88
CA PHE A 296 -0.38 0.34 -13.92
C PHE A 296 0.51 -0.88 -13.65
N GLY A 297 0.70 -1.69 -14.69
CA GLY A 297 1.49 -2.93 -14.60
C GLY A 297 0.67 -4.18 -14.26
N ARG A 298 -0.63 -4.04 -13.92
CA ARG A 298 -1.57 -5.16 -13.86
C ARG A 298 -2.05 -5.59 -15.27
N PRO A 299 -2.53 -6.84 -15.44
CA PRO A 299 -3.08 -7.30 -16.72
C PRO A 299 -4.19 -6.38 -17.23
N SER A 300 -4.22 -6.13 -18.54
CA SER A 300 -5.25 -5.30 -19.20
C SER A 300 -5.31 -3.83 -18.75
N ILE A 301 -4.25 -3.32 -18.09
CA ILE A 301 -4.03 -1.88 -17.82
C ILE A 301 -2.84 -1.40 -18.65
N ALA A 302 -3.11 -0.57 -19.66
CA ALA A 302 -2.12 -0.12 -20.63
C ALA A 302 -1.54 1.26 -20.29
N SER A 303 -2.25 2.07 -19.48
CA SER A 303 -1.83 3.41 -19.11
C SER A 303 -1.88 3.64 -17.60
N ASP A 304 -0.95 4.46 -17.13
CA ASP A 304 -0.87 4.96 -15.76
C ASP A 304 -2.00 5.92 -15.36
N ARG A 305 -2.77 6.40 -16.33
CA ARG A 305 -3.94 7.28 -16.12
C ARG A 305 -5.26 6.52 -16.07
N GLU A 306 -5.22 5.23 -16.40
CA GLU A 306 -6.41 4.43 -16.66
C GLU A 306 -7.21 4.10 -15.40
N PHE A 307 -6.51 4.04 -14.26
CA PHE A 307 -7.13 3.85 -12.96
C PHE A 307 -6.26 4.45 -11.85
N THR A 308 -6.74 5.54 -11.29
CA THR A 308 -6.24 6.11 -10.04
C THR A 308 -7.41 6.31 -9.09
N THR A 309 -7.34 5.73 -7.90
CA THR A 309 -8.34 5.95 -6.85
C THR A 309 -7.66 6.32 -5.56
N THR A 310 -8.26 7.22 -4.79
CA THR A 310 -7.72 7.70 -3.52
C THR A 310 -8.60 7.21 -2.38
N LEU A 311 -8.00 6.54 -1.40
CA LEU A 311 -8.63 6.15 -0.15
C LEU A 311 -8.11 7.05 0.96
N GLN A 312 -8.97 7.33 1.95
CA GLN A 312 -8.65 8.12 3.12
C GLN A 312 -9.09 7.39 4.38
N THR A 313 -8.28 7.47 5.43
CA THR A 313 -8.69 7.16 6.80
C THR A 313 -8.28 8.28 7.74
N ARG A 314 -8.96 8.36 8.88
CA ARG A 314 -8.63 9.30 9.95
C ARG A 314 -8.49 8.54 11.26
N VAL A 315 -7.38 8.76 11.94
CA VAL A 315 -7.06 8.10 13.20
C VAL A 315 -6.84 9.16 14.27
N LEU A 316 -7.62 9.03 15.34
CA LEU A 316 -7.43 9.79 16.56
C LEU A 316 -6.67 8.91 17.55
N GLY A 317 -5.42 9.28 17.83
CA GLY A 317 -4.57 8.63 18.83
C GLY A 317 -4.43 9.50 20.07
N ARG A 318 -4.19 8.86 21.23
CA ARG A 318 -3.80 9.58 22.45
C ARG A 318 -2.29 9.67 22.49
N ALA A 319 -1.73 10.86 22.34
CA ALA A 319 -0.29 11.03 22.45
C ALA A 319 0.14 11.22 23.90
N VAL A 320 1.30 10.66 24.24
CA VAL A 320 1.96 10.98 25.50
C VAL A 320 2.71 12.29 25.27
N LEU A 321 2.06 13.40 25.60
CA LEU A 321 2.72 14.71 25.69
C LEU A 321 3.90 14.61 26.66
N GLU A 322 4.98 15.30 26.35
CA GLU A 322 6.11 15.58 27.25
C GLU A 322 5.56 16.04 28.61
N ARG A 323 5.43 15.11 29.57
CA ARG A 323 5.18 15.48 30.96
C ARG A 323 6.48 16.06 31.48
N ASN A 324 6.62 17.37 31.39
CA ASN A 324 7.68 18.07 32.09
C ASN A 324 7.37 18.00 33.61
N PRO A 325 8.16 17.31 34.45
CA PRO A 325 7.86 17.14 35.87
C PRO A 325 8.04 18.43 36.72
N SER A 326 8.26 19.60 36.11
CA SER A 326 8.55 20.85 36.82
C SER A 326 7.33 21.70 37.23
N SER A 327 6.10 21.21 37.08
CA SER A 327 4.89 21.97 37.50
C SER A 327 4.08 21.37 38.65
N ALA A 328 4.61 20.34 39.32
CA ALA A 328 4.13 20.01 40.67
C ALA A 328 4.75 21.02 41.65
N GLY A 329 4.09 22.18 41.78
CA GLY A 329 4.38 23.11 42.86
C GLY A 329 4.09 22.48 44.24
N PRO A 330 4.75 22.96 45.30
CA PRO A 330 4.68 22.43 46.65
C PRO A 330 3.27 22.44 47.27
#